data_AF-A0A1A9ZSN0-F1
#
_entry.id   AF-A0A1A9ZSN0-F1
#
_cell.length_a   1.000
_cell.length_b   1.000
_cell.length_c   1.000
_cell.angle_alpha   90.00
_cell.angle_beta   90.00
_cell.angle_gamma   90.00
#
_symmetry.space_group_name_H-M   'P 1'
#
loop_
_entity.id
_entity.type
_entity.pdbx_description
1 polymer ?
#
loop_
_entity_poly.entity_id
_entity_poly.type
_entity_poly.pdbx_seq_one_letter_code
_entity_poly.pdbx_strand_id
1 'polypeptide(L)'
;MSDHLETANKSDTELKNQSDGMHLIVESTYQLSTLKQHIEQSCLAEKCKFLEDCDKIDEICQRFLNLLKEEELNLDEITNIFVAACMCYYIQATAENIDWRSQFLQKAFQYVDTLSPMHLHVASKRLWEALKTDGIEFVFNLLCLSHRISIASETGRAIAICLIWAILCEITENTIEMYCFHEFHDLVKMLNEIDESMLQMEDNLRIVYILIQCIGFLINTIVFGDNESFKKAGYRNYFSYTKRDLDKLKHYLERLNSQLSIRVGQGDNHYDLRMTITEYLKLNITSVLEWKISEMQSK
;
A
#
# COMPACT_ATOMS: atom_id res chain seq x y z
N MET A 1 -22.92 -27.88 -44.00
CA MET A 1 -22.08 -27.12 -44.94
C MET A 1 -22.54 -25.69 -44.82
N SER A 2 -22.35 -25.07 -43.65
CA SER A 2 -21.10 -24.46 -43.16
C SER A 2 -20.74 -23.26 -44.03
N ASP A 3 -21.09 -22.07 -43.52
CA ASP A 3 -20.29 -20.83 -43.58
C ASP A 3 -21.09 -19.68 -42.98
N HIS A 4 -21.24 -19.69 -41.65
CA HIS A 4 -21.58 -18.52 -40.85
C HIS A 4 -21.05 -18.75 -39.44
N LEU A 5 -19.90 -18.14 -39.12
CA LEU A 5 -19.47 -17.69 -37.79
C LEU A 5 -17.94 -17.48 -37.86
N GLU A 6 -17.46 -16.24 -38.04
CA GLU A 6 -16.12 -15.83 -37.59
C GLU A 6 -15.88 -14.32 -37.86
N THR A 7 -16.69 -13.44 -37.30
CA THR A 7 -16.34 -11.99 -37.27
C THR A 7 -16.78 -11.24 -36.01
N ALA A 8 -17.31 -11.91 -35.00
CA ALA A 8 -17.69 -11.28 -33.73
C ALA A 8 -17.06 -12.03 -32.55
N ASN A 9 -15.75 -11.88 -32.36
CA ASN A 9 -15.07 -12.28 -31.11
C ASN A 9 -13.68 -11.65 -30.89
N LYS A 10 -13.30 -10.63 -31.67
CA LYS A 10 -11.99 -9.95 -31.51
C LYS A 10 -12.07 -8.59 -30.82
N SER A 11 -13.25 -8.03 -30.54
CA SER A 11 -13.39 -6.69 -29.97
C SER A 11 -13.65 -6.63 -28.46
N ASP A 12 -14.08 -7.73 -27.82
CA ASP A 12 -14.42 -7.71 -26.38
C ASP A 12 -13.25 -8.14 -25.47
N THR A 13 -12.18 -8.69 -26.05
CA THR A 13 -10.97 -9.10 -25.32
C THR A 13 -9.94 -7.96 -25.24
N GLU A 14 -10.00 -6.97 -26.13
CA GLU A 14 -9.06 -5.83 -26.16
C GLU A 14 -9.54 -4.64 -25.32
N LEU A 15 -10.82 -4.61 -24.92
CA LEU A 15 -11.41 -3.53 -24.10
C LEU A 15 -11.35 -3.78 -22.59
N LYS A 16 -10.82 -4.93 -22.14
CA LYS A 16 -10.62 -5.25 -20.70
C LYS A 16 -9.18 -5.06 -20.18
N ASN A 17 -8.25 -4.61 -21.03
CA ASN A 17 -6.83 -4.43 -20.66
C ASN A 17 -6.41 -2.96 -20.50
N GLN A 18 -7.37 -2.02 -20.41
CA GLN A 18 -7.11 -0.65 -19.97
C GLN A 18 -7.49 -0.50 -18.49
N SER A 19 -6.71 -1.12 -17.62
CA SER A 19 -6.67 -0.74 -16.21
C SER A 19 -5.22 -0.53 -15.82
N ASP A 20 -4.97 0.61 -15.19
CA ASP A 20 -3.74 1.08 -14.56
C ASP A 20 -2.78 -0.04 -14.15
N GLY A 21 -1.47 0.20 -14.25
CA GLY A 21 -0.34 -0.71 -13.99
C GLY A 21 -0.27 -1.43 -12.62
N MET A 22 -1.39 -1.60 -11.93
CA MET A 22 -1.71 -2.46 -10.78
C MET A 22 -1.72 -3.97 -11.08
N HIS A 23 -1.51 -4.43 -12.33
CA HIS A 23 -1.40 -5.86 -12.62
C HIS A 23 -0.06 -6.49 -12.24
N LEU A 24 0.89 -5.71 -11.73
CA LEU A 24 2.16 -6.23 -11.23
C LEU A 24 2.02 -6.59 -9.74
N ILE A 25 1.87 -7.89 -9.52
CA ILE A 25 2.11 -8.62 -8.26
C ILE A 25 0.87 -8.75 -7.37
N VAL A 26 0.09 -9.79 -7.67
CA VAL A 26 -0.49 -10.64 -6.62
C VAL A 26 0.08 -12.04 -6.87
N GLU A 27 1.36 -12.22 -6.59
CA GLU A 27 1.84 -13.58 -6.36
C GLU A 27 1.22 -14.06 -5.06
N SER A 28 0.67 -15.27 -5.05
CA SER A 28 0.02 -15.88 -3.89
C SER A 28 1.07 -16.27 -2.83
N THR A 29 1.79 -15.28 -2.28
CA THR A 29 2.82 -15.52 -1.25
C THR A 29 2.20 -15.97 0.07
N TYR A 30 0.98 -15.55 0.37
CA TYR A 30 0.29 -15.92 1.61
C TYR A 30 -0.51 -17.21 1.43
N GLN A 31 -0.25 -18.17 2.33
CA GLN A 31 -0.92 -19.45 2.38
C GLN A 31 -1.91 -19.51 3.54
N LEU A 32 -2.93 -20.35 3.40
CA LEU A 32 -3.89 -20.59 4.47
C LEU A 32 -3.21 -21.13 5.74
N SER A 33 -2.17 -21.95 5.61
CA SER A 33 -1.35 -22.43 6.73
C SER A 33 -0.76 -21.29 7.56
N THR A 34 -0.26 -20.24 6.90
CA THR A 34 0.29 -19.04 7.55
C THR A 34 -0.79 -18.30 8.36
N LEU A 35 -2.00 -18.17 7.81
CA LEU A 35 -3.13 -17.58 8.53
C LEU A 35 -3.51 -18.42 9.76
N LYS A 36 -3.64 -19.74 9.59
CA LYS A 36 -3.98 -20.64 10.70
C LYS A 36 -2.94 -20.54 11.83
N GLN A 37 -1.66 -20.58 11.48
CA GLN A 37 -0.57 -20.45 12.43
C GLN A 37 -0.58 -19.09 13.16
N HIS A 38 -0.78 -17.99 12.43
CA HIS A 38 -0.88 -16.66 13.04
C HIS A 38 -2.00 -16.59 14.08
N ILE A 39 -3.18 -17.12 13.74
CA ILE A 39 -4.34 -17.10 14.62
C ILE A 39 -4.13 -18.00 15.85
N GLU A 40 -3.58 -19.21 15.67
CA GLU A 40 -3.26 -20.14 16.75
C GLU A 40 -2.29 -19.53 17.78
N GLN A 41 -1.36 -18.69 17.33
CA GLN A 41 -0.39 -18.00 18.19
C GLN A 41 -0.91 -16.69 18.79
N SER A 42 -2.14 -16.30 18.47
CA SER A 42 -2.74 -15.02 18.89
C SER A 42 -3.80 -15.21 19.98
N CYS A 43 -4.29 -14.08 20.52
CA CYS A 43 -5.44 -14.07 21.43
C CYS A 43 -6.76 -14.51 20.77
N LEU A 44 -6.81 -14.67 19.44
CA LEU A 44 -7.99 -15.11 18.69
C LEU A 44 -8.15 -16.63 18.61
N ALA A 45 -7.18 -17.43 19.05
CA ALA A 45 -7.19 -18.88 18.89
C ALA A 45 -8.52 -19.53 19.31
N GLU A 46 -9.04 -19.18 20.50
CA GLU A 46 -10.29 -19.74 21.01
C GLU A 46 -11.53 -19.28 20.22
N LYS A 47 -11.57 -18.01 19.80
CA LYS A 47 -12.69 -17.42 19.03
C LYS A 47 -12.69 -17.86 17.55
N CYS A 48 -11.55 -18.34 17.06
CA CYS A 48 -11.34 -18.69 15.66
C CYS A 48 -11.09 -20.19 15.42
N LYS A 49 -11.59 -21.07 16.29
CA LYS A 49 -11.54 -22.54 16.11
C LYS A 49 -12.12 -23.02 14.78
N PHE A 50 -12.97 -22.22 14.15
CA PHE A 50 -13.47 -22.49 12.80
C PHE A 50 -12.39 -22.59 11.72
N LEU A 51 -11.15 -22.19 12.00
CA LEU A 51 -10.02 -22.36 11.08
C LEU A 51 -9.46 -23.79 11.11
N GLU A 52 -9.74 -24.58 12.14
CA GLU A 52 -9.27 -25.97 12.24
C GLU A 52 -10.01 -26.88 11.23
N ASP A 53 -11.30 -26.61 10.99
CA ASP A 53 -12.19 -27.44 10.19
C ASP A 53 -12.57 -26.84 8.82
N CYS A 54 -12.13 -25.60 8.53
CA CYS A 54 -12.45 -24.90 7.28
C CYS A 54 -11.20 -24.58 6.44
N ASP A 55 -11.25 -24.94 5.17
CA ASP A 55 -10.19 -24.64 4.19
C ASP A 55 -10.63 -23.69 3.05
N LYS A 56 -11.90 -23.28 3.07
CA LYS A 56 -12.49 -22.43 2.04
C LYS A 56 -12.42 -20.97 2.44
N ILE A 57 -11.72 -20.15 1.65
CA ILE A 57 -11.41 -18.76 2.01
C ILE A 57 -12.65 -17.86 2.09
N ASP A 58 -13.68 -18.13 1.30
CA ASP A 58 -14.96 -17.42 1.32
C ASP A 58 -15.73 -17.72 2.62
N GLU A 59 -15.82 -18.99 3.01
CA GLU A 59 -16.44 -19.38 4.28
C GLU A 59 -15.66 -18.80 5.49
N ILE A 60 -14.32 -18.78 5.42
CA ILE A 60 -13.45 -18.16 6.44
C ILE A 60 -13.73 -16.66 6.57
N CYS A 61 -13.73 -15.92 5.45
CA CYS A 61 -14.05 -14.49 5.44
C CYS A 61 -15.42 -14.22 6.06
N GLN A 62 -16.42 -15.05 5.72
CA GLN A 62 -17.78 -14.91 6.26
C GLN A 62 -17.83 -15.17 7.77
N ARG A 63 -17.10 -16.16 8.29
CA ARG A 63 -17.04 -16.44 9.74
C ARG A 63 -16.35 -15.31 10.50
N PHE A 64 -15.28 -14.73 9.96
CA PHE A 64 -14.70 -13.51 10.56
C PHE A 64 -15.67 -12.32 10.53
N LEU A 65 -16.44 -12.14 9.44
CA LEU A 65 -17.47 -11.10 9.37
C LEU A 65 -18.57 -11.30 10.42
N ASN A 66 -18.93 -12.54 10.73
CA ASN A 66 -19.89 -12.83 11.81
C ASN A 66 -19.26 -12.53 13.18
N LEU A 67 -18.00 -12.91 13.40
CA LEU A 67 -17.26 -12.57 14.62
C LEU A 67 -17.25 -11.05 14.88
N LEU A 68 -16.97 -10.24 13.85
CA LEU A 68 -17.02 -8.77 13.93
C LEU A 68 -18.41 -8.20 14.25
N LYS A 69 -19.50 -8.95 14.03
CA LYS A 69 -20.86 -8.49 14.30
C LYS A 69 -21.40 -8.96 15.65
N GLU A 70 -21.00 -10.16 16.06
CA GLU A 70 -21.60 -10.89 17.17
C GLU A 70 -20.80 -10.70 18.47
N GLU A 71 -19.51 -10.43 18.37
CA GLU A 71 -18.61 -10.35 19.53
C GLU A 71 -18.10 -8.91 19.77
N GLU A 72 -17.96 -8.57 21.05
CA GLU A 72 -17.17 -7.42 21.46
C GLU A 72 -15.69 -7.82 21.47
N LEU A 73 -14.90 -7.15 20.63
CA LEU A 73 -13.48 -7.42 20.48
C LEU A 73 -12.67 -6.34 21.18
N ASN A 74 -11.73 -6.77 22.00
CA ASN A 74 -10.74 -5.85 22.55
C ASN A 74 -9.72 -5.45 21.46
N LEU A 75 -8.87 -4.46 21.79
CA LEU A 75 -7.90 -3.93 20.84
C LEU A 75 -6.89 -4.97 20.33
N ASP A 76 -6.45 -5.87 21.21
CA ASP A 76 -5.49 -6.90 20.82
C ASP A 76 -6.12 -7.90 19.85
N GLU A 77 -7.39 -8.26 20.07
CA GLU A 77 -8.16 -9.12 19.18
C GLU A 77 -8.37 -8.45 17.80
N ILE A 78 -8.86 -7.20 17.75
CA ILE A 78 -9.15 -6.54 16.47
C ILE A 78 -7.89 -6.31 15.63
N THR A 79 -6.75 -6.03 16.26
CA THR A 79 -5.50 -5.85 15.51
C THR A 79 -4.93 -7.16 14.97
N ASN A 80 -5.22 -8.31 15.58
CA ASN A 80 -4.98 -9.62 14.95
C ASN A 80 -5.99 -9.89 13.82
N ILE A 81 -7.24 -9.41 13.93
CA ILE A 81 -8.18 -9.48 12.80
C ILE A 81 -7.72 -8.62 11.62
N PHE A 82 -7.05 -7.48 11.84
CA PHE A 82 -6.46 -6.72 10.73
C PHE A 82 -5.46 -7.56 9.93
N VAL A 83 -4.58 -8.29 10.63
CA VAL A 83 -3.64 -9.23 10.00
C VAL A 83 -4.39 -10.30 9.23
N ALA A 84 -5.38 -10.94 9.87
CA ALA A 84 -6.19 -11.97 9.24
C ALA A 84 -6.86 -11.47 7.95
N ALA A 85 -7.44 -10.27 7.99
CA ALA A 85 -8.08 -9.65 6.84
C ALA A 85 -7.09 -9.35 5.71
N CYS A 86 -5.88 -8.86 6.03
CA CYS A 86 -4.82 -8.64 5.06
C CYS A 86 -4.31 -9.96 4.44
N MET A 87 -4.15 -11.03 5.23
CA MET A 87 -3.76 -12.34 4.70
C MET A 87 -4.86 -12.94 3.83
N CYS A 88 -6.11 -12.92 4.29
CA CYS A 88 -7.27 -13.37 3.52
C CYS A 88 -7.43 -12.60 2.21
N TYR A 89 -7.00 -11.33 2.17
CA TYR A 89 -7.00 -10.54 0.95
C TYR A 89 -6.11 -11.14 -0.15
N TYR A 90 -5.11 -11.95 0.19
CA TYR A 90 -4.20 -12.56 -0.82
C TYR A 90 -4.34 -14.07 -0.98
N ILE A 91 -4.78 -14.79 0.06
CA ILE A 91 -4.94 -16.24 0.00
C ILE A 91 -5.94 -16.63 -1.10
N GLN A 92 -5.50 -17.48 -2.03
CA GLN A 92 -6.32 -18.00 -3.14
C GLN A 92 -7.04 -16.88 -3.92
N ALA A 93 -6.37 -15.74 -4.09
CA ALA A 93 -6.93 -14.57 -4.74
C ALA A 93 -7.31 -14.84 -6.20
N THR A 94 -8.60 -14.73 -6.53
CA THR A 94 -9.12 -14.77 -7.90
C THR A 94 -10.02 -13.57 -8.17
N ALA A 95 -10.29 -13.27 -9.44
CA ALA A 95 -11.25 -12.21 -9.79
C ALA A 95 -12.66 -12.49 -9.24
N GLU A 96 -13.04 -13.76 -9.09
CA GLU A 96 -14.37 -14.20 -8.65
C GLU A 96 -14.60 -14.00 -7.14
N ASN A 97 -13.54 -14.03 -6.33
CA ASN A 97 -13.65 -13.92 -4.87
C ASN A 97 -13.14 -12.56 -4.33
N ILE A 98 -12.98 -11.56 -5.20
CA ILE A 98 -12.50 -10.22 -4.82
C ILE A 98 -13.49 -9.50 -3.88
N ASP A 99 -14.78 -9.71 -4.08
CA ASP A 99 -15.83 -9.02 -3.32
C ASP A 99 -15.81 -9.42 -1.84
N TRP A 100 -15.76 -10.72 -1.54
CA TRP A 100 -15.73 -11.24 -0.18
C TRP A 100 -14.48 -10.81 0.58
N ARG A 101 -13.32 -10.89 -0.08
CA ARG A 101 -12.03 -10.49 0.49
C ARG A 101 -11.99 -8.98 0.76
N SER A 102 -12.49 -8.18 -0.18
CA SER A 102 -12.57 -6.72 -0.02
C SER A 102 -13.56 -6.31 1.06
N GLN A 103 -14.70 -7.02 1.16
CA GLN A 103 -15.69 -6.78 2.20
C GLN A 103 -15.13 -7.09 3.59
N PHE A 104 -14.44 -8.22 3.77
CA PHE A 104 -13.82 -8.56 5.05
C PHE A 104 -12.75 -7.54 5.43
N LEU A 105 -11.84 -7.20 4.50
CA LEU A 105 -10.83 -6.16 4.69
C LEU A 105 -11.47 -4.84 5.12
N GLN A 106 -12.50 -4.40 4.40
CA GLN A 106 -13.18 -3.15 4.73
C GLN A 106 -13.82 -3.19 6.12
N LYS A 107 -14.55 -4.26 6.46
CA LYS A 107 -15.26 -4.37 7.74
C LYS A 107 -14.33 -4.52 8.93
N ALA A 108 -13.21 -5.21 8.77
CA ALA A 108 -12.19 -5.28 9.82
C ALA A 108 -11.70 -3.88 10.17
N PHE A 109 -11.22 -3.11 9.20
CA PHE A 109 -10.66 -1.78 9.44
C PHE A 109 -11.70 -0.70 9.80
N GLN A 110 -12.99 -0.94 9.54
CA GLN A 110 -14.09 -0.08 9.98
C GLN A 110 -14.60 -0.39 11.41
N TYR A 111 -14.09 -1.45 12.05
CA TYR A 111 -14.53 -1.83 13.40
C TYR A 111 -14.15 -0.78 14.46
N VAL A 112 -13.06 -0.03 14.23
CA VAL A 112 -12.61 1.05 15.11
C VAL A 112 -12.43 2.34 14.34
N ASP A 113 -12.80 3.47 14.95
CA ASP A 113 -12.73 4.79 14.29
C ASP A 113 -11.29 5.26 14.12
N THR A 114 -10.61 5.56 15.23
CA THR A 114 -9.23 6.07 15.25
C THR A 114 -8.45 5.51 16.42
N LEU A 115 -7.28 4.95 16.13
CA LEU A 115 -6.35 4.44 17.13
C LEU A 115 -5.54 5.58 17.78
N SER A 116 -5.26 5.43 19.09
CA SER A 116 -4.27 6.27 19.77
C SER A 116 -2.86 6.02 19.18
N PRO A 117 -1.88 6.92 19.39
CA PRO A 117 -0.55 6.75 18.79
C PRO A 117 0.13 5.42 19.13
N MET A 118 0.00 4.97 20.38
CA MET A 118 0.56 3.70 20.82
C MET A 118 -0.17 2.51 20.19
N HIS A 119 -1.49 2.58 20.09
CA HIS A 119 -2.30 1.53 19.46
C HIS A 119 -2.06 1.44 17.96
N LEU A 120 -1.87 2.58 17.29
CA LEU A 120 -1.47 2.66 15.89
C LEU A 120 -0.10 2.01 15.66
N HIS A 121 0.86 2.28 16.55
CA HIS A 121 2.16 1.62 16.52
C HIS A 121 2.04 0.11 16.65
N VAL A 122 1.31 -0.39 17.66
CA VAL A 122 1.13 -1.83 17.87
C VAL A 122 0.46 -2.49 16.67
N ALA A 123 -0.61 -1.89 16.13
CA ALA A 123 -1.32 -2.42 14.97
C ALA A 123 -0.43 -2.47 13.72
N SER A 124 0.29 -1.38 13.44
CA SER A 124 1.17 -1.28 12.27
C SER A 124 2.37 -2.21 12.37
N LYS A 125 2.99 -2.30 13.56
CA LYS A 125 4.08 -3.24 13.84
C LYS A 125 3.63 -4.68 13.64
N ARG A 126 2.46 -5.04 14.19
CA ARG A 126 1.89 -6.39 14.08
C ARG A 126 1.60 -6.77 12.62
N LEU A 127 1.04 -5.85 11.84
CA LEU A 127 0.83 -6.04 10.41
C LEU A 127 2.16 -6.20 9.65
N TRP A 128 3.13 -5.34 9.95
CA TRP A 128 4.45 -5.41 9.34
C TRP A 128 5.12 -6.77 9.61
N GLU A 129 5.21 -7.17 10.88
CA GLU A 129 5.86 -8.43 11.29
C GLU A 129 5.16 -9.66 10.72
N ALA A 130 3.82 -9.66 10.66
CA ALA A 130 3.07 -10.81 10.16
C ALA A 130 3.05 -10.91 8.62
N LEU A 131 3.18 -9.80 7.90
CA LEU A 131 3.14 -9.76 6.44
C LEU A 131 4.53 -9.77 5.80
N LYS A 132 5.60 -9.43 6.53
CA LYS A 132 6.97 -9.44 6.02
C LYS A 132 7.38 -10.87 5.67
N THR A 133 7.76 -11.08 4.42
CA THR A 133 8.39 -12.31 3.94
C THR A 133 9.73 -11.97 3.31
N ASP A 134 10.55 -12.98 3.02
CA ASP A 134 11.76 -12.77 2.23
C ASP A 134 11.38 -12.34 0.79
N GLY A 135 12.20 -11.48 0.18
CA GLY A 135 12.03 -11.02 -1.19
C GLY A 135 11.50 -9.59 -1.31
N ILE A 136 11.33 -9.13 -2.55
CA ILE A 136 10.81 -7.78 -2.85
C ILE A 136 9.28 -7.79 -3.02
N GLU A 137 8.73 -8.97 -3.26
CA GLU A 137 7.32 -9.25 -3.52
C GLU A 137 6.43 -8.85 -2.33
N PHE A 138 6.90 -9.03 -1.09
CA PHE A 138 6.15 -8.58 0.09
C PHE A 138 5.96 -7.05 0.10
N VAL A 139 6.94 -6.29 -0.40
CA VAL A 139 6.88 -4.83 -0.43
C VAL A 139 5.79 -4.37 -1.39
N PHE A 140 5.69 -5.01 -2.56
CA PHE A 140 4.61 -4.77 -3.52
C PHE A 140 3.23 -5.12 -2.95
N ASN A 141 3.12 -6.27 -2.30
CA ASN A 141 1.89 -6.66 -1.62
C ASN A 141 1.51 -5.65 -0.53
N LEU A 142 2.46 -5.23 0.29
CA LEU A 142 2.19 -4.27 1.37
C LEU A 142 1.78 -2.89 0.83
N LEU A 143 2.40 -2.44 -0.27
CA LEU A 143 2.02 -1.21 -0.98
C LEU A 143 0.59 -1.31 -1.54
N CYS A 144 0.24 -2.42 -2.19
CA CYS A 144 -1.09 -2.67 -2.71
C CYS A 144 -2.14 -2.73 -1.59
N LEU A 145 -1.86 -3.44 -0.50
CA LEU A 145 -2.68 -3.47 0.72
C LEU A 145 -2.86 -2.06 1.31
N SER A 146 -1.78 -1.28 1.39
CA SER A 146 -1.81 0.09 1.93
C SER A 146 -2.79 0.97 1.16
N HIS A 147 -2.82 0.89 -0.17
CA HIS A 147 -3.84 1.54 -0.98
C HIS A 147 -5.27 1.07 -0.63
N ARG A 148 -5.49 -0.24 -0.49
CA ARG A 148 -6.82 -0.80 -0.20
C ARG A 148 -7.32 -0.41 1.18
N ILE A 149 -6.51 -0.57 2.22
CA ILE A 149 -6.93 -0.24 3.60
C ILE A 149 -7.05 1.27 3.80
N SER A 150 -6.28 2.08 3.07
CA SER A 150 -6.39 3.55 3.12
C SER A 150 -7.72 4.08 2.63
N ILE A 151 -8.38 3.36 1.72
CA ILE A 151 -9.71 3.74 1.21
C ILE A 151 -10.81 3.13 2.08
N ALA A 152 -10.52 2.05 2.80
CA ALA A 152 -11.50 1.33 3.62
C ALA A 152 -11.98 2.11 4.85
N SER A 153 -11.07 2.78 5.57
CA SER A 153 -11.39 3.57 6.78
C SER A 153 -10.29 4.55 7.17
N GLU A 154 -10.57 5.45 8.11
CA GLU A 154 -9.56 6.37 8.67
C GLU A 154 -8.46 5.62 9.44
N THR A 155 -8.82 4.59 10.21
CA THR A 155 -7.84 3.71 10.86
C THR A 155 -6.97 2.99 9.83
N GLY A 156 -7.56 2.46 8.76
CA GLY A 156 -6.82 1.84 7.66
C GLY A 156 -5.88 2.83 6.98
N ARG A 157 -6.30 4.07 6.76
CA ARG A 157 -5.44 5.15 6.25
C ARG A 157 -4.28 5.48 7.19
N ALA A 158 -4.52 5.55 8.49
CA ALA A 158 -3.45 5.79 9.46
C ALA A 158 -2.39 4.67 9.42
N ILE A 159 -2.85 3.41 9.45
CA ILE A 159 -1.98 2.23 9.37
C ILE A 159 -1.22 2.19 8.04
N ALA A 160 -1.90 2.47 6.92
CA ALA A 160 -1.27 2.51 5.60
C ALA A 160 -0.11 3.51 5.56
N ILE A 161 -0.30 4.74 6.06
CA ILE A 161 0.78 5.73 6.14
C ILE A 161 1.97 5.18 6.93
N CYS A 162 1.73 4.55 8.09
CA CYS A 162 2.79 3.95 8.90
C CYS A 162 3.53 2.80 8.19
N LEU A 163 2.80 1.96 7.43
CA LEU A 163 3.40 0.88 6.64
C LEU A 163 4.23 1.42 5.47
N ILE A 164 3.76 2.48 4.80
CA ILE A 164 4.54 3.15 3.74
C ILE A 164 5.82 3.78 4.29
N TRP A 165 5.76 4.40 5.47
CA TRP A 165 6.98 4.87 6.14
C TRP A 165 7.94 3.73 6.48
N ALA A 166 7.43 2.58 6.93
CA ALA A 166 8.26 1.41 7.19
C ALA A 166 8.95 0.88 5.91
N ILE A 167 8.24 0.86 4.78
CA ILE A 167 8.83 0.52 3.48
C ILE A 167 9.95 1.51 3.12
N LEU A 168 9.70 2.81 3.28
CA LEU A 168 10.71 3.83 3.01
C LEU A 168 11.95 3.64 3.88
N CYS A 169 11.78 3.39 5.18
CA CYS A 169 12.90 3.13 6.08
C CYS A 169 13.72 1.91 5.65
N GLU A 170 13.10 0.82 5.20
CA GLU A 170 13.85 -0.34 4.70
C GLU A 170 14.61 -0.01 3.40
N ILE A 171 14.00 0.74 2.48
CA ILE A 171 14.65 1.16 1.22
C ILE A 171 15.83 2.11 1.49
N THR A 172 15.71 2.98 2.48
CA THR A 172 16.73 3.96 2.84
C THR A 172 17.68 3.48 3.95
N GLU A 173 17.61 2.19 4.32
CA GLU A 173 18.43 1.58 5.37
C GLU A 173 18.34 2.30 6.74
N ASN A 174 17.21 2.95 7.01
CA ASN A 174 16.93 3.60 8.28
C ASN A 174 16.28 2.62 9.28
N THR A 175 16.67 2.70 10.55
CA THR A 175 16.10 1.85 11.60
C THR A 175 14.70 2.31 11.99
N ILE A 176 13.73 1.40 11.98
CA ILE A 176 12.36 1.67 12.45
C ILE A 176 12.32 1.49 13.97
N GLU A 177 12.40 2.60 14.71
CA GLU A 177 12.19 2.58 16.17
C GLU A 177 10.71 2.47 16.52
N MET A 178 9.85 3.13 15.73
CA MET A 178 8.42 3.17 15.95
C MET A 178 7.65 3.23 14.62
N TYR A 179 6.71 2.32 14.44
CA TYR A 179 5.72 2.35 13.35
C TYR A 179 4.67 3.43 13.58
N CYS A 180 5.03 4.70 13.42
CA CYS A 180 4.14 5.84 13.60
C CYS A 180 4.19 6.79 12.39
N PHE A 181 3.44 7.89 12.48
CA PHE A 181 3.60 8.97 11.51
C PHE A 181 4.97 9.63 11.66
N HIS A 182 5.52 10.06 10.53
CA HIS A 182 6.72 10.89 10.47
C HIS A 182 6.35 12.27 9.91
N GLU A 183 7.13 13.28 10.23
CA GLU A 183 6.88 14.61 9.68
C GLU A 183 7.20 14.62 8.18
N PHE A 184 6.46 15.40 7.41
CA PHE A 184 6.68 15.46 5.96
C PHE A 184 8.11 15.88 5.60
N HIS A 185 8.74 16.70 6.43
CA HIS A 185 10.14 17.10 6.23
C HIS A 185 11.12 15.91 6.30
N ASP A 186 10.83 14.89 7.11
CA ASP A 186 11.67 13.70 7.24
C ASP A 186 11.75 12.93 5.93
N LEU A 187 10.70 12.96 5.09
CA LEU A 187 10.70 12.36 3.76
C LEU A 187 11.84 12.96 2.93
N VAL A 188 11.90 14.29 2.87
CA VAL A 188 12.92 15.00 2.09
C VAL A 188 14.31 14.70 2.63
N LYS A 189 14.47 14.59 3.95
CA LYS A 189 15.75 14.24 4.56
C LYS A 189 16.19 12.83 4.15
N MET A 190 15.34 11.82 4.33
CA MET A 190 15.63 10.44 3.95
C MET A 190 15.98 10.30 2.47
N LEU A 191 15.24 10.98 1.58
CA LEU A 191 15.49 10.92 0.14
C LEU A 191 16.86 11.49 -0.25
N ASN A 192 17.36 12.49 0.47
CA ASN A 192 18.68 13.07 0.22
C ASN A 192 19.84 12.21 0.74
N GLU A 193 19.56 11.22 1.59
CA GLU A 193 20.55 10.26 2.11
C GLU A 193 20.75 9.07 1.16
N ILE A 194 19.84 8.86 0.19
CA ILE A 194 19.95 7.81 -0.81
C ILE A 194 21.11 8.10 -1.76
N ASP A 195 21.98 7.11 -1.96
CA ASP A 195 23.00 7.13 -3.01
C ASP A 195 22.32 7.12 -4.39
N GLU A 196 22.36 8.26 -5.09
CA GLU A 196 21.78 8.41 -6.43
C GLU A 196 22.37 7.42 -7.45
N SER A 197 23.59 6.92 -7.24
CA SER A 197 24.20 5.94 -8.14
C SER A 197 23.48 4.59 -8.07
N MET A 198 22.95 4.22 -6.90
CA MET A 198 22.17 2.99 -6.69
C MET A 198 20.83 3.05 -7.43
N LEU A 199 20.19 4.22 -7.48
CA LEU A 199 18.92 4.42 -8.20
C LEU A 199 19.06 4.30 -9.73
N GLN A 200 20.29 4.32 -10.25
CA GLN A 200 20.57 4.21 -11.68
C GLN A 200 20.92 2.78 -12.12
N MET A 201 21.17 1.87 -11.17
CA MET A 201 21.49 0.47 -11.48
C MET A 201 20.25 -0.25 -12.01
N GLU A 202 20.40 -1.05 -13.08
CA GLU A 202 19.28 -1.79 -13.69
C GLU A 202 18.61 -2.73 -12.70
N ASP A 203 19.40 -3.45 -11.89
CA ASP A 203 18.89 -4.39 -10.88
C ASP A 203 18.03 -3.71 -9.81
N ASN A 204 18.22 -2.40 -9.60
CA ASN A 204 17.49 -1.63 -8.58
C ASN A 204 16.22 -0.97 -9.12
N LEU A 205 15.87 -1.13 -10.39
CA LEU A 205 14.74 -0.41 -10.98
C LEU A 205 13.39 -0.74 -10.30
N ARG A 206 13.22 -1.97 -9.78
CA ARG A 206 12.05 -2.35 -8.98
C ARG A 206 11.99 -1.58 -7.66
N ILE A 207 13.14 -1.38 -7.00
CA ILE A 207 13.26 -0.58 -5.77
C ILE A 207 12.91 0.88 -6.07
N VAL A 208 13.42 1.43 -7.19
CA VAL A 208 13.07 2.78 -7.65
C VAL A 208 11.57 2.91 -7.87
N TYR A 209 10.94 1.93 -8.53
CA TYR A 209 9.49 1.93 -8.72
C TYR A 209 8.74 1.97 -7.39
N ILE A 210 9.09 1.11 -6.43
CA ILE A 210 8.47 1.10 -5.10
C ILE A 210 8.66 2.43 -4.39
N LEU A 211 9.88 2.99 -4.41
CA LEU A 211 10.19 4.29 -3.82
C LEU A 211 9.25 5.37 -4.36
N ILE A 212 9.09 5.43 -5.67
CA ILE A 212 8.19 6.39 -6.32
C ILE A 212 6.73 6.17 -5.93
N GLN A 213 6.26 4.93 -5.85
CA GLN A 213 4.89 4.64 -5.42
C GLN A 213 4.67 5.03 -3.95
N CYS A 214 5.64 4.80 -3.07
CA CYS A 214 5.58 5.22 -1.67
C CYS A 214 5.50 6.74 -1.54
N ILE A 215 6.34 7.47 -2.28
CA ILE A 215 6.31 8.94 -2.32
C ILE A 215 4.95 9.43 -2.86
N GLY A 216 4.46 8.84 -3.95
CA GLY A 216 3.16 9.18 -4.52
C GLY A 216 2.01 8.95 -3.53
N PHE A 217 2.02 7.83 -2.82
CA PHE A 217 1.06 7.53 -1.76
C PHE A 217 1.09 8.59 -0.64
N LEU A 218 2.27 8.92 -0.11
CA LEU A 218 2.40 9.89 0.97
C LEU A 218 1.97 11.29 0.53
N ILE A 219 2.33 11.72 -0.69
CA ILE A 219 1.89 13.01 -1.23
C ILE A 219 0.36 13.04 -1.32
N ASN A 220 -0.27 12.05 -1.94
CA ASN A 220 -1.72 12.00 -2.04
C ASN A 220 -2.39 12.04 -0.67
N THR A 221 -1.86 11.28 0.29
CA THR A 221 -2.49 11.16 1.60
C THR A 221 -2.25 12.39 2.49
N ILE A 222 -1.04 12.94 2.51
CA ILE A 222 -0.65 14.05 3.40
C ILE A 222 -1.03 15.41 2.81
N VAL A 223 -0.75 15.61 1.51
CA VAL A 223 -0.89 16.92 0.86
C VAL A 223 -2.31 17.14 0.34
N PHE A 224 -2.93 16.10 -0.20
CA PHE A 224 -4.23 16.16 -0.87
C PHE A 224 -5.36 15.46 -0.11
N GLY A 225 -5.04 14.69 0.94
CA GLY A 225 -6.03 14.01 1.77
C GLY A 225 -6.75 14.96 2.74
N ASP A 226 -8.00 14.62 3.07
CA ASP A 226 -8.71 15.25 4.19
C ASP A 226 -8.16 14.72 5.52
N ASN A 227 -7.31 15.51 6.16
CA ASN A 227 -6.59 15.14 7.37
C ASN A 227 -7.16 15.77 8.65
N GLU A 228 -8.37 16.33 8.61
CA GLU A 228 -8.96 17.05 9.75
C GLU A 228 -9.25 16.14 10.95
N SER A 229 -9.70 14.90 10.72
CA SER A 229 -9.89 13.90 11.77
C SER A 229 -8.59 13.57 12.50
N PHE A 230 -7.50 13.33 11.75
CA PHE A 230 -6.18 13.08 12.34
C PHE A 230 -5.64 14.28 13.11
N LYS A 231 -5.81 15.50 12.59
CA LYS A 231 -5.43 16.73 13.30
C LYS A 231 -6.18 16.86 14.63
N LYS A 232 -7.48 16.53 14.65
CA LYS A 232 -8.30 16.52 15.88
C LYS A 232 -7.88 15.41 16.86
N ALA A 233 -7.42 14.27 16.35
CA ALA A 233 -6.91 13.16 17.15
C ALA A 233 -5.48 13.37 17.70
N GLY A 234 -4.86 14.53 17.45
CA GLY A 234 -3.55 14.89 18.01
C GLY A 234 -2.36 14.74 17.05
N TYR A 235 -2.61 14.43 15.77
CA TYR A 235 -1.55 14.16 14.79
C TYR A 235 -1.18 15.37 13.91
N ARG A 236 -1.46 16.60 14.36
CA ARG A 236 -1.36 17.81 13.52
C ARG A 236 0.01 18.01 12.85
N ASN A 237 1.10 17.77 13.58
CA ASN A 237 2.45 18.06 13.10
C ASN A 237 2.85 17.16 11.92
N TYR A 238 2.37 15.92 11.89
CA TYR A 238 2.70 14.94 10.83
C TYR A 238 2.09 15.29 9.46
N PHE A 239 0.98 16.02 9.47
CA PHE A 239 0.30 16.48 8.25
C PHE A 239 0.63 17.93 7.90
N SER A 240 1.64 18.51 8.56
CA SER A 240 2.11 19.86 8.29
C SER A 240 3.27 19.82 7.31
N TYR A 241 3.24 20.70 6.31
CA TYR A 241 4.29 20.85 5.31
C TYR A 241 4.40 22.33 4.93
N THR A 242 5.61 22.76 4.57
CA THR A 242 5.84 24.11 4.05
C THR A 242 5.94 24.09 2.54
N LYS A 243 5.75 25.25 1.89
CA LYS A 243 6.05 25.41 0.47
C LYS A 243 7.49 24.96 0.15
N ARG A 244 8.44 25.28 1.02
CA ARG A 244 9.85 24.91 0.88
C ARG A 244 10.05 23.39 0.86
N ASP A 245 9.30 22.63 1.66
CA ASP A 245 9.39 21.17 1.66
C ASP A 245 8.85 20.60 0.34
N LEU A 246 7.73 21.11 -0.16
CA LEU A 246 7.17 20.71 -1.46
C LEU A 246 8.11 21.06 -2.61
N ASP A 247 8.70 22.26 -2.61
CA ASP A 247 9.69 22.68 -3.60
C ASP A 247 10.89 21.71 -3.60
N LYS A 248 11.47 21.41 -2.43
CA LYS A 248 12.60 20.47 -2.33
C LYS A 248 12.24 19.08 -2.87
N LEU A 249 11.07 18.56 -2.51
CA LEU A 249 10.61 17.26 -2.99
C LEU A 249 10.41 17.27 -4.51
N LYS A 250 9.79 18.32 -5.06
CA LYS A 250 9.62 18.49 -6.51
C LYS A 250 10.97 18.46 -7.24
N HIS A 251 11.94 19.25 -6.78
CA HIS A 251 13.28 19.31 -7.39
C HIS A 251 14.00 17.95 -7.34
N TYR A 252 13.89 17.23 -6.22
CA TYR A 252 14.45 15.87 -6.11
C TYR A 252 13.84 14.93 -7.16
N LEU A 253 12.51 14.94 -7.30
CA LEU A 253 11.79 14.07 -8.23
C LEU A 253 12.02 14.44 -9.70
N GLU A 254 12.13 15.72 -10.04
CA GLU A 254 12.49 16.18 -11.39
C GLU A 254 13.91 15.76 -11.78
N ARG A 255 14.85 15.83 -10.83
CA ARG A 255 16.22 15.35 -11.03
C ARG A 255 16.26 13.84 -11.28
N LEU A 256 15.55 13.06 -10.44
CA LEU A 256 15.45 11.61 -10.60
C LEU A 256 14.79 11.24 -11.93
N ASN A 257 13.69 11.91 -12.30
CA ASN A 257 13.00 11.68 -13.57
C ASN A 257 13.92 11.94 -14.79
N SER A 258 14.72 13.01 -14.71
CA SER A 258 15.70 13.35 -15.75
C SER A 258 16.77 12.25 -15.89
N GLN A 259 17.30 11.75 -14.77
CA GLN A 259 18.28 10.67 -14.76
C GLN A 259 17.73 9.36 -15.35
N LEU A 260 16.48 9.01 -15.01
CA LEU A 260 15.80 7.82 -15.55
C LEU A 260 15.53 7.95 -17.05
N SER A 261 15.24 9.15 -17.54
CA SER A 261 14.92 9.41 -18.96
C SER A 261 16.15 9.39 -19.87
N ILE A 262 17.34 9.77 -19.39
CA ILE A 262 18.57 9.87 -20.20
C ILE A 262 19.06 8.51 -20.71
N ARG A 263 18.73 7.41 -20.01
CA ARG A 263 19.20 6.05 -20.35
C ARG A 263 18.24 5.21 -21.19
N VAL A 264 17.12 5.80 -21.64
CA VAL A 264 16.08 5.09 -22.40
C VAL A 264 16.51 4.91 -23.88
N GLY A 265 17.42 3.98 -24.14
CA GLY A 265 17.67 3.46 -25.49
C GLY A 265 16.67 2.35 -25.82
N GLN A 266 16.21 2.24 -27.07
CA GLN A 266 15.24 1.22 -27.53
C GLN A 266 15.74 -0.24 -27.46
N GLY A 267 16.89 -0.49 -26.80
CA GLY A 267 17.45 -1.83 -26.54
C GLY A 267 17.70 -2.13 -25.06
N ASP A 268 17.18 -1.29 -24.14
CA ASP A 268 17.23 -1.55 -22.69
C ASP A 268 16.18 -2.63 -22.33
N ASN A 269 16.62 -3.69 -21.64
CA ASN A 269 15.76 -4.80 -21.17
C ASN A 269 14.64 -4.34 -20.22
N HIS A 270 14.72 -3.11 -19.70
CA HIS A 270 13.74 -2.54 -18.78
C HIS A 270 13.10 -1.23 -19.28
N TYR A 271 13.11 -0.99 -20.61
CA TYR A 271 12.50 0.18 -21.24
C TYR A 271 11.07 0.46 -20.72
N ASP A 272 10.20 -0.55 -20.69
CA ASP A 272 8.79 -0.39 -20.31
C ASP A 272 8.63 0.03 -18.83
N LEU A 273 9.42 -0.55 -17.93
CA LEU A 273 9.38 -0.20 -16.50
C LEU A 273 9.92 1.21 -16.27
N ARG A 274 10.99 1.61 -16.96
CA ARG A 274 11.53 2.98 -16.91
C ARG A 274 10.48 3.98 -17.41
N MET A 275 9.87 3.72 -18.56
CA MET A 275 8.80 4.56 -19.10
C MET A 275 7.65 4.69 -18.10
N THR A 276 7.17 3.59 -17.55
CA THR A 276 6.12 3.57 -16.52
C THR A 276 6.48 4.45 -15.32
N ILE A 277 7.71 4.33 -14.80
CA ILE A 277 8.18 5.15 -13.67
C ILE A 277 8.19 6.65 -14.06
N THR A 278 8.75 6.98 -15.22
CA THR A 278 8.89 8.38 -15.65
C THR A 278 7.54 9.05 -15.94
N GLU A 279 6.60 8.33 -16.54
CA GLU A 279 5.24 8.83 -16.78
C GLU A 279 4.47 9.02 -15.47
N TYR A 280 4.57 8.06 -14.55
CA TYR A 280 3.94 8.18 -13.24
C TYR A 280 4.51 9.36 -12.44
N LEU A 281 5.84 9.52 -12.40
CA LEU A 281 6.52 10.67 -11.80
C LEU A 281 6.02 12.00 -12.37
N LYS A 282 5.88 12.08 -13.69
CA LYS A 282 5.48 13.30 -14.39
C LYS A 282 4.01 13.64 -14.12
N LEU A 283 3.12 12.69 -14.36
CA LEU A 283 1.67 12.92 -14.36
C LEU A 283 1.09 12.96 -12.95
N ASN A 284 1.47 12.00 -12.10
CA ASN A 284 0.82 11.78 -10.82
C ASN A 284 1.52 12.45 -9.65
N ILE A 285 2.80 12.84 -9.79
CA ILE A 285 3.55 13.45 -8.69
C ILE A 285 3.95 14.89 -9.00
N THR A 286 4.86 15.12 -9.95
CA THR A 286 5.47 16.44 -10.17
C THR A 286 4.45 17.49 -10.63
N SER A 287 3.55 17.15 -11.56
CA SER A 287 2.47 18.05 -12.03
C SER A 287 1.51 18.44 -10.89
N VAL A 288 1.22 17.49 -10.00
CA VAL A 288 0.31 17.67 -8.87
C VAL A 288 0.96 18.52 -7.78
N LEU A 289 2.25 18.30 -7.49
CA LEU A 289 3.03 19.16 -6.61
C LEU A 289 3.13 20.59 -7.14
N GLU A 290 3.37 20.77 -8.44
CA GLU A 290 3.43 22.09 -9.07
C GLU A 290 2.14 22.89 -8.85
N TRP A 291 0.99 22.25 -9.13
CA TRP A 291 -0.31 22.85 -8.89
C TRP A 291 -0.48 23.30 -7.43
N LYS A 292 -0.10 22.44 -6.47
CA LYS A 292 -0.21 22.76 -5.04
C LYS A 292 0.69 23.91 -4.61
N ILE A 293 1.93 23.92 -5.11
CA ILE A 293 2.90 24.99 -4.85
C ILE A 293 2.37 26.33 -5.38
N SER A 294 1.78 26.34 -6.58
CA SER A 294 1.14 27.54 -7.15
C SER A 294 -0.07 27.99 -6.33
N GLU A 295 -0.92 27.06 -5.87
CA GLU A 295 -2.05 27.38 -4.99
C GLU A 295 -1.58 28.11 -3.73
N MET A 296 -0.50 27.63 -3.11
CA MET A 296 0.10 28.24 -1.92
C MET A 296 0.75 29.61 -2.16
N GLN A 297 1.05 29.98 -3.41
CA GLN A 297 1.55 31.32 -3.77
C GLN A 297 0.44 32.36 -3.91
N SER A 298 -0.78 31.90 -4.19
CA SER A 298 -1.95 32.76 -4.42
C SER A 298 -2.73 33.13 -3.14
N LYS A 299 -2.32 32.57 -2.00
CA LYS A 299 -2.89 32.80 -0.66
C LYS A 299 -1.92 33.61 0.20
#